data_AF-A0A968GGS3-F1
#
_entry.id   AF-A0A968GGS3-F1
#
_cell.length_a   1.000
_cell.length_b   1.000
_cell.length_c   1.000
_cell.angle_alpha   90.00
_cell.angle_beta   90.00
_cell.angle_gamma   90.00
#
_symmetry.space_group_name_H-M   'P 1'
#
loop_
_entity.id
_entity.type
_entity.pdbx_description
1 polymer ?
#
loop_
_entity_poly.entity_id
_entity_poly.type
_entity_poly.pdbx_seq_one_letter_code
_entity_poly.pdbx_strand_id
1 'polypeptide(L)'
;MMKRSVWGFLFILSTMSLLGANQQPETQGYEERRTNNGTLQYKAIDSNGDGQFDTFYYYDAKGLLERQEIDSDHDGRIDIIIHYLDGVYIVMIERDVDGDGTFREKRRFN
;
A
#
# COMPACT_ATOMS: atom_id res chain seq x y z
N MET A 1 -20.47 13.66 29.76
CA MET A 1 -19.22 14.38 29.43
C MET A 1 -18.13 13.32 29.28
N MET A 2 -17.78 12.97 28.05
CA MET A 2 -16.99 11.76 27.75
C MET A 2 -15.72 12.20 27.01
N LYS A 3 -14.55 12.06 27.65
CA LYS A 3 -13.26 12.15 26.97
C LYS A 3 -12.56 10.81 27.14
N ARG A 4 -12.40 10.13 26.01
CA ARG A 4 -11.84 8.78 25.86
C ARG A 4 -10.33 8.83 26.00
N SER A 5 -9.82 7.73 26.54
CA SER A 5 -8.48 7.50 27.06
C SER A 5 -7.37 7.42 26.00
N VAL A 6 -6.20 7.92 26.43
CA VAL A 6 -4.82 7.43 26.25
C VAL A 6 -4.51 6.64 24.96
N TRP A 7 -3.77 7.29 24.05
CA TRP A 7 -2.97 6.61 23.04
C TRP A 7 -1.55 6.46 23.56
N GLY A 8 -1.13 5.22 23.79
CA GLY A 8 0.29 4.90 23.83
C GLY A 8 0.77 4.73 22.39
N PHE A 9 1.78 5.48 21.98
CA PHE A 9 2.94 4.98 21.25
C PHE A 9 4.02 6.07 21.31
N LEU A 10 5.23 5.61 21.59
CA LEU A 10 6.37 6.33 22.11
C LEU A 10 7.08 7.13 21.02
N PHE A 11 7.47 8.37 21.34
CA PHE A 11 8.54 9.22 20.76
C PHE A 11 9.12 8.90 19.38
N ILE A 12 9.07 9.88 18.47
CA ILE A 12 10.17 10.13 17.52
C ILE A 12 10.50 11.62 17.55
N LEU A 13 11.73 11.93 17.97
CA LEU A 13 12.31 13.27 17.99
C LEU A 13 13.01 13.52 16.65
N SER A 14 12.78 14.72 16.09
CA SER A 14 13.67 15.49 15.19
C SER A 14 14.12 14.89 13.85
N THR A 15 13.82 15.59 12.75
CA THR A 15 14.64 16.73 12.32
C THR A 15 13.77 17.82 11.70
N MET A 16 13.97 19.08 12.12
CA MET A 16 13.53 20.23 11.33
C MET A 16 14.60 20.49 10.26
N SER A 17 14.24 20.39 8.99
CA SER A 17 14.97 21.03 7.90
C SER A 17 14.11 22.15 7.32
N LEU A 18 14.62 23.36 7.45
CA LEU A 18 14.03 24.60 6.98
C LEU A 18 14.31 24.73 5.47
N LEU A 19 13.29 24.53 4.62
CA LEU A 19 13.00 25.27 3.38
C LEU A 19 11.90 24.51 2.60
N GLY A 20 10.78 25.19 2.35
CA GLY A 20 9.69 24.85 1.44
C GLY A 20 9.65 23.45 0.81
N ALA A 21 8.97 22.53 1.48
CA ALA A 21 8.30 21.41 0.82
C ALA A 21 7.05 21.07 1.64
N ASN A 22 5.94 20.87 0.94
CA ASN A 22 4.68 20.38 1.49
C ASN A 22 4.89 18.93 1.95
N GLN A 23 5.47 18.73 3.13
CA GLN A 23 5.83 17.41 3.63
C GLN A 23 4.60 16.76 4.25
N GLN A 24 3.95 15.87 3.46
CA GLN A 24 3.11 14.82 4.04
C GLN A 24 3.95 14.08 5.08
N PRO A 25 3.43 13.83 6.30
CA PRO A 25 4.19 13.15 7.33
C PRO A 25 4.62 11.78 6.81
N GLU A 26 5.92 11.50 6.89
CA GLU A 26 6.52 10.22 6.54
C GLU A 26 6.10 9.22 7.62
N THR A 27 4.90 8.66 7.46
CA THR A 27 4.41 7.58 8.30
C THR A 27 5.29 6.37 8.02
N GLN A 28 6.09 5.95 9.00
CA GLN A 28 7.08 4.86 8.95
C GLN A 28 6.46 3.49 8.61
N GLY A 29 5.88 3.35 7.43
CA GLY A 29 5.17 2.15 6.98
C GLY A 29 3.78 2.40 6.40
N TYR A 30 3.47 3.65 6.06
CA TYR A 30 2.26 3.98 5.33
C TYR A 30 2.51 5.09 4.32
N GLU A 31 1.97 4.94 3.11
CA GLU A 31 1.95 5.99 2.10
C GLU A 31 0.57 6.05 1.44
N GLU A 32 0.07 7.25 1.18
CA GLU A 32 -1.09 7.48 0.33
C GLU A 32 -0.80 8.59 -0.68
N ARG A 33 -1.20 8.36 -1.94
CA ARG A 33 -1.20 9.39 -2.98
C ARG A 33 -2.62 9.61 -3.47
N ARG A 34 -3.00 10.88 -3.56
CA ARG A 34 -4.32 11.33 -4.01
C ARG A 34 -4.18 12.34 -5.13
N THR A 35 -5.19 12.43 -5.98
CA THR A 35 -5.33 13.52 -6.95
C THR A 35 -5.58 14.87 -6.27
N ASN A 36 -5.46 15.95 -7.04
CA ASN A 36 -5.82 17.30 -6.59
C ASN A 36 -7.29 17.45 -6.13
N ASN A 37 -8.19 16.60 -6.63
CA ASN A 37 -9.60 16.56 -6.21
C ASN A 37 -9.87 15.56 -5.06
N GLY A 38 -8.83 14.94 -4.48
CA GLY A 38 -8.93 14.10 -3.28
C GLY A 38 -9.21 12.61 -3.53
N THR A 39 -9.34 12.19 -4.79
CA THR A 39 -9.50 10.78 -5.18
C THR A 39 -8.22 10.01 -4.85
N LEU A 40 -8.37 8.88 -4.15
CA LEU A 40 -7.25 8.00 -3.84
C LEU A 40 -6.74 7.32 -5.12
N GLN A 41 -5.42 7.33 -5.32
CA GLN A 41 -4.77 6.71 -6.49
C GLN A 41 -3.86 5.56 -6.10
N TYR A 42 -3.22 5.67 -4.94
CA TYR A 42 -2.21 4.71 -4.50
C TYR A 42 -2.12 4.66 -3.00
N LYS A 43 -1.82 3.47 -2.48
CA LYS A 43 -1.48 3.24 -1.08
C LYS A 43 -0.36 2.22 -0.98
N ALA A 44 0.61 2.45 -0.10
CA ALA A 44 1.65 1.49 0.25
C ALA A 44 1.67 1.23 1.76
N ILE A 45 1.98 0.00 2.15
CA ILE A 45 2.04 -0.46 3.55
C ILE A 45 3.29 -1.29 3.77
N ASP A 46 4.01 -0.98 4.84
CA ASP A 46 5.03 -1.84 5.44
C ASP A 46 4.29 -2.63 6.53
N SER A 47 3.94 -3.87 6.20
CA SER A 47 3.11 -4.73 7.05
C SER A 47 3.95 -5.46 8.10
N ASN A 48 5.26 -5.63 7.87
CA ASN A 48 6.17 -6.34 8.76
C ASN A 48 7.01 -5.40 9.66
N GLY A 49 7.03 -4.11 9.38
CA GLY A 49 7.72 -3.07 10.12
C GLY A 49 9.24 -3.03 9.90
N ASP A 50 9.73 -3.54 8.77
CA ASP A 50 11.16 -3.59 8.45
C ASP A 50 11.69 -2.31 7.79
N GLY A 51 10.81 -1.35 7.51
CA GLY A 51 11.11 -0.08 6.88
C GLY A 51 10.97 -0.11 5.35
N GLN A 52 10.57 -1.22 4.75
CA GLN A 52 10.28 -1.37 3.33
C GLN A 52 8.79 -1.64 3.12
N PHE A 53 8.22 -1.08 2.06
CA PHE A 53 6.83 -1.37 1.70
C PHE A 53 6.74 -2.76 1.05
N ASP A 54 5.82 -3.58 1.53
CA ASP A 54 5.56 -4.93 0.99
C ASP A 54 4.19 -5.05 0.30
N THR A 55 3.25 -4.15 0.61
CA THR A 55 1.89 -4.21 0.09
C THR A 55 1.52 -2.90 -0.58
N PHE A 56 1.08 -2.98 -1.84
CA PHE A 56 0.73 -1.84 -2.66
C PHE A 56 -0.69 -1.98 -3.21
N TYR A 57 -1.45 -0.88 -3.19
CA TYR A 57 -2.80 -0.79 -3.73
C TYR A 57 -2.87 0.32 -4.76
N TYR A 58 -3.51 0.05 -5.88
CA TYR A 58 -3.72 0.97 -6.98
C TYR A 58 -5.22 1.13 -7.22
N TYR A 59 -5.63 2.38 -7.44
CA TYR A 59 -7.02 2.75 -7.57
C TYR A 59 -7.26 3.43 -8.92
N ASP A 60 -8.42 3.17 -9.51
CA ASP A 60 -8.83 3.75 -10.78
C ASP A 60 -9.15 5.26 -10.65
N ALA A 61 -9.51 5.90 -11.75
CA ALA A 61 -9.85 7.33 -11.78
C ALA A 61 -11.09 7.70 -10.92
N LYS A 62 -11.91 6.72 -10.52
CA LYS A 62 -13.07 6.90 -9.63
C LYS A 62 -12.71 6.63 -8.16
N GLY A 63 -11.49 6.15 -7.88
CA GLY A 63 -11.03 5.77 -6.55
C GLY A 63 -11.44 4.36 -6.14
N LEU A 64 -11.81 3.50 -7.10
CA LEU A 64 -12.11 2.09 -6.85
C LEU A 64 -10.83 1.27 -6.97
N LEU A 65 -10.65 0.29 -6.07
CA LEU A 65 -9.49 -0.59 -6.11
C LEU A 65 -9.45 -1.37 -7.43
N GLU A 66 -8.35 -1.26 -8.17
CA GLU A 66 -8.15 -1.98 -9.43
C GLU A 66 -7.10 -3.08 -9.30
N ARG A 67 -6.06 -2.85 -8.50
CA ARG A 67 -4.91 -3.77 -8.38
C ARG A 67 -4.31 -3.72 -6.98
N GLN A 68 -3.91 -4.88 -6.49
CA GLN A 68 -3.07 -5.04 -5.31
C GLN A 68 -1.81 -5.83 -5.70
N GLU A 69 -0.65 -5.36 -5.27
CA GLU A 69 0.64 -6.03 -5.43
C GLU A 69 1.18 -6.34 -4.03
N ILE A 70 1.73 -7.54 -3.83
CA ILE A 70 2.21 -8.02 -2.54
C ILE A 70 3.57 -8.68 -2.75
N ASP A 71 4.52 -8.34 -1.89
CA ASP A 71 5.75 -9.06 -1.60
C ASP A 71 5.50 -9.92 -0.35
N SER A 72 5.15 -11.18 -0.55
CA SER A 72 4.65 -12.04 0.54
C SER A 72 5.74 -12.65 1.41
N ASP A 73 6.99 -12.68 0.93
CA ASP A 73 8.16 -13.18 1.65
C ASP A 73 9.16 -12.09 2.08
N HIS A 74 8.88 -10.83 1.72
CA HIS A 74 9.60 -9.61 2.10
C HIS A 74 11.04 -9.59 1.57
N ASP A 75 11.24 -10.13 0.36
CA ASP A 75 12.56 -10.15 -0.31
C ASP A 75 12.82 -8.88 -1.15
N GLY A 76 11.83 -7.97 -1.21
CA GLY A 76 11.83 -6.75 -2.00
C GLY A 76 11.24 -6.92 -3.40
N ARG A 77 10.62 -8.07 -3.72
CA ARG A 77 10.03 -8.38 -5.02
C ARG A 77 8.56 -8.76 -4.85
N ILE A 78 7.74 -8.24 -5.75
CA ILE A 78 6.33 -8.63 -5.81
C ILE A 78 6.23 -10.06 -6.34
N ASP A 79 5.60 -10.93 -5.58
CA ASP A 79 5.32 -12.32 -5.93
C ASP A 79 3.83 -12.58 -6.15
N ILE A 80 2.95 -11.66 -5.74
CA ILE A 80 1.48 -11.77 -5.93
C ILE A 80 0.89 -10.48 -6.51
N ILE A 81 0.05 -10.63 -7.55
CA ILE A 81 -0.78 -9.54 -8.09
C ILE A 81 -2.25 -9.96 -8.08
N ILE A 82 -3.12 -9.14 -7.50
CA ILE A 82 -4.56 -9.34 -7.45
C ILE A 82 -5.26 -8.21 -8.22
N HIS A 83 -6.15 -8.57 -9.13
CA HIS A 83 -6.95 -7.63 -9.92
C HIS A 83 -8.40 -7.62 -9.47
N TYR A 84 -8.96 -6.43 -9.37
CA TYR A 84 -10.30 -6.18 -8.86
C TYR A 84 -11.20 -5.54 -9.93
N LEU A 85 -12.48 -5.90 -9.89
CA LEU A 85 -13.56 -5.27 -10.65
C LEU A 85 -14.51 -4.54 -9.69
N ASP A 86 -14.85 -3.30 -10.03
CA ASP A 86 -15.71 -2.41 -9.25
C ASP A 86 -15.25 -2.22 -7.79
N GLY A 87 -13.95 -2.37 -7.53
CA GLY A 87 -13.36 -2.22 -6.21
C GLY A 87 -13.59 -3.37 -5.23
N VAL A 88 -14.31 -4.42 -5.65
CA VAL A 88 -14.78 -5.48 -4.73
C VAL A 88 -14.50 -6.88 -5.24
N TYR A 89 -14.76 -7.16 -6.52
CA TYR A 89 -14.71 -8.52 -7.04
C TYR A 89 -13.30 -8.86 -7.52
N ILE A 90 -12.70 -9.90 -6.95
CA ILE A 90 -11.44 -10.44 -7.49
C ILE A 90 -11.74 -11.12 -8.81
N VAL A 91 -11.11 -10.64 -9.89
CA VAL A 91 -11.26 -11.21 -11.24
C VAL A 91 -10.04 -11.99 -11.69
N MET A 92 -8.87 -11.70 -11.12
CA MET A 92 -7.64 -12.43 -11.44
C MET A 92 -6.65 -12.38 -10.28
N ILE A 93 -5.94 -13.48 -10.07
CA ILE A 93 -4.77 -13.56 -9.21
C ILE A 93 -3.62 -14.10 -10.05
N GLU A 94 -2.46 -13.45 -9.99
CA GLU A 94 -1.22 -13.86 -10.61
C GLU A 94 -0.18 -14.11 -9.52
N ARG A 95 0.62 -15.19 -9.64
CA ARG A 95 1.71 -15.50 -8.72
C ARG A 95 3.00 -15.85 -9.46
N ASP A 96 4.10 -15.30 -8.96
CA ASP A 96 5.45 -15.80 -9.19
C ASP A 96 5.78 -16.78 -8.06
N VAL A 97 5.92 -18.05 -8.39
CA VAL A 97 6.08 -19.13 -7.40
C VAL A 97 7.53 -19.53 -7.22
N ASP A 98 8.40 -19.16 -8.16
CA ASP A 98 9.83 -19.50 -8.15
C ASP A 98 10.74 -18.29 -7.98
N GLY A 99 10.18 -17.08 -7.90
CA GLY A 99 10.90 -15.84 -7.59
C GLY A 99 11.76 -15.34 -8.74
N ASP A 100 11.50 -15.80 -9.97
CA ASP A 100 12.29 -15.42 -11.15
C ASP A 100 11.79 -14.16 -11.88
N GLY A 101 10.78 -13.50 -11.32
CA GLY A 101 10.11 -12.32 -11.85
C GLY A 101 9.01 -12.62 -12.85
N THR A 102 8.70 -13.90 -13.10
CA THR A 102 7.66 -14.30 -14.06
C THR A 102 6.42 -14.85 -13.38
N PHE A 103 5.30 -14.15 -13.57
CA PHE A 103 3.99 -14.59 -13.06
C PHE A 103 3.40 -15.71 -13.91
N ARG A 104 3.72 -16.96 -13.58
CA ARG A 104 3.25 -18.15 -14.31
C ARG A 104 1.88 -18.62 -13.85
N GLU A 105 1.61 -18.62 -12.55
CA GLU A 105 0.32 -19.08 -12.05
C GLU A 105 -0.70 -17.96 -12.18
N LYS A 106 -1.72 -18.15 -13.01
CA LYS A 106 -2.81 -17.19 -13.19
C LYS A 106 -4.14 -17.88 -12.97
N ARG A 107 -4.93 -17.35 -12.05
CA ARG A 107 -6.30 -17.82 -11.77
C ARG A 107 -7.27 -16.71 -12.08
N ARG A 108 -8.18 -16.95 -13.03
CA ARG A 108 -9.27 -16.03 -13.37
C ARG A 108 -10.56 -16.49 -12.71
N PHE A 109 -11.37 -15.51 -12.34
CA PHE A 109 -12.68 -15.71 -11.74
C PHE A 109 -13.72 -15.05 -12.64
N ASN A 110 -14.80 -15.78 -12.93
CA ASN A 110 -15.86 -15.39 -13.85
C ASN A 110 -17.18 -15.25 -13.10
#